data_AF-A0AAV2JYE7-F1
#
_entry.id   AF-A0AAV2JYE7-F1
#
_cell.length_a   1.000
_cell.length_b   1.000
_cell.length_c   1.000
_cell.angle_alpha   90.00
_cell.angle_beta   90.00
_cell.angle_gamma   90.00
#
_symmetry.space_group_name_H-M   'P 1'
#
loop_
_entity.id
_entity.type
_entity.pdbx_description
1 polymer ?
#
loop_
_entity_poly.entity_id
_entity_poly.type
_entity_poly.pdbx_seq_one_letter_code
_entity_poly.pdbx_strand_id
1 'polypeptide(L)'
;MSGADEISLEGMVVHRAECKPVVNDDYMKLKKLQIKQSTKPQRFSQQLERAVTSVFKPVANHNFNLEYEKKKKSEGKMVRAERQVVLDMLFSAFEKHQFYNIKDLVEITKQPVTYLKEIMREIGTYNSKGAHKSTWELKSEYRHYQSADEEAQT
;
A
#
# COMPACT_ATOMS: atom_id res chain seq x y z
N MET A 1 23.51 25.75 37.87
CA MET A 1 23.30 25.08 36.56
C MET A 1 23.88 26.00 35.50
N SER A 2 25.13 25.79 35.11
CA SER A 2 25.74 26.48 33.97
C SER A 2 25.26 25.81 32.68
N GLY A 3 24.81 26.62 31.72
CA GLY A 3 24.13 26.17 30.51
C GLY A 3 25.07 25.45 29.54
N ALA A 4 24.54 24.45 28.84
CA ALA A 4 25.25 23.59 27.89
C ALA A 4 25.69 24.29 26.57
N ASP A 5 25.75 25.62 26.53
CA ASP A 5 25.99 26.42 25.32
C ASP A 5 26.98 27.57 25.59
N GLU A 6 27.91 27.37 26.52
CA GLU A 6 28.96 28.34 26.85
C GLU A 6 30.27 27.96 26.15
N ILE A 7 30.73 28.79 25.21
CA ILE A 7 31.99 28.59 24.48
C ILE A 7 33.13 29.22 25.30
N SER A 8 34.12 28.41 25.69
CA SER A 8 35.33 28.85 26.40
C SER A 8 36.59 28.67 25.56
N LEU A 9 37.59 29.52 25.83
CA LEU A 9 38.92 29.44 25.21
C LEU A 9 39.93 28.92 26.24
N GLU A 10 40.41 27.69 26.05
CA GLU A 10 41.34 27.01 26.99
C GLU A 10 42.78 27.56 26.92
N GLY A 11 43.19 28.12 25.77
CA GLY A 11 44.52 28.71 25.59
C GLY A 11 45.11 28.54 24.19
N MET A 12 46.40 28.83 24.07
CA MET A 12 47.14 28.78 22.82
C MET A 12 48.09 27.57 22.80
N VAL A 13 48.09 26.81 21.70
CA VAL A 13 48.99 25.67 21.51
C VAL A 13 50.41 26.18 21.22
N VAL A 14 51.31 26.07 22.20
CA VAL A 14 52.69 26.55 22.08
C VAL A 14 53.61 25.51 21.44
N HIS A 15 53.43 24.23 21.78
CA HIS A 15 54.25 23.14 21.27
C HIS A 15 53.41 21.91 20.99
N ARG A 16 53.80 21.16 19.96
CA ARG A 16 53.23 19.85 19.63
C ARG A 16 54.29 18.77 19.78
N ALA A 17 53.96 17.71 20.48
CA ALA A 17 54.81 16.54 20.64
C ALA A 17 54.06 15.29 20.18
N GLU A 18 54.82 14.27 19.75
CA GLU A 18 54.30 12.96 19.36
C GLU A 18 54.86 11.89 20.28
N CYS A 19 53.98 11.12 20.92
CA CYS A 19 54.39 9.97 21.72
C CYS A 19 54.73 8.80 20.80
N LYS A 20 56.01 8.45 20.73
CA LYS A 20 56.49 7.28 19.98
C LYS A 20 56.79 6.12 20.95
N PRO A 21 56.30 4.91 20.65
CA PRO A 21 56.63 3.74 21.46
C PRO A 21 58.08 3.34 21.24
N VAL A 22 58.69 2.79 22.28
CA VAL A 22 60.01 2.16 22.16
C VAL A 22 59.85 0.85 21.38
N VAL A 23 60.72 0.65 20.38
CA VAL A 23 60.72 -0.55 19.56
C VAL A 23 61.27 -1.72 20.37
N ASN A 24 60.36 -2.46 21.00
CA ASN A 24 60.66 -3.67 21.76
C ASN A 24 59.92 -4.88 21.16
N ASP A 25 60.31 -6.10 21.54
CA ASP A 25 59.69 -7.32 21.02
C ASP A 25 58.18 -7.39 21.34
N ASP A 26 57.78 -6.94 22.53
CA ASP A 26 56.37 -6.87 22.93
C ASP A 26 55.57 -5.88 22.07
N TYR A 27 56.17 -4.75 21.70
CA TYR A 27 55.56 -3.80 20.77
C TYR A 27 55.36 -4.41 19.39
N MET A 28 56.36 -5.17 18.91
CA MET A 28 56.28 -5.86 17.62
C MET A 28 55.23 -6.97 17.62
N LYS A 29 55.08 -7.72 18.74
CA LYS A 29 54.00 -8.70 18.92
C LYS A 29 52.62 -8.03 18.86
N LEU A 30 52.43 -6.92 19.56
CA LEU A 30 51.18 -6.14 19.53
C LEU A 30 50.85 -5.66 18.11
N LYS A 31 51.85 -5.09 17.40
CA LYS A 31 51.68 -4.66 16.00
C LYS A 31 51.29 -5.81 15.07
N LYS A 32 51.91 -6.99 15.22
CA LYS A 32 51.53 -8.19 14.45
C LYS A 32 50.08 -8.59 14.71
N LEU A 33 49.59 -8.54 15.95
CA LEU A 33 48.20 -8.84 16.28
C LEU A 33 47.23 -7.83 15.66
N GLN A 34 47.55 -6.54 15.75
CA GLN A 34 46.74 -5.47 15.14
C GLN A 34 46.64 -5.64 13.62
N ILE A 35 47.75 -5.91 12.94
CA ILE A 35 47.75 -6.17 11.49
C ILE A 35 46.89 -7.40 11.19
N LYS A 36 47.07 -8.52 11.90
CA LYS A 36 46.25 -9.72 11.70
C LYS A 36 44.74 -9.48 11.88
N GLN A 37 44.34 -8.60 12.80
CA GLN A 37 42.92 -8.26 12.99
C GLN A 37 42.42 -7.32 11.89
N SER A 38 43.19 -6.30 11.54
CA SER A 38 42.79 -5.29 10.54
C SER A 38 42.85 -5.80 9.10
N THR A 39 43.70 -6.79 8.82
CA THR A 39 43.85 -7.35 7.46
C THR A 39 42.81 -8.44 7.17
N LYS A 40 41.99 -8.82 8.16
CA LYS A 40 40.86 -9.72 7.92
C LYS A 40 39.78 -8.96 7.16
N PRO A 41 39.44 -9.33 5.91
CA PRO A 41 38.39 -8.66 5.19
C PRO A 41 37.03 -8.96 5.86
N GLN A 42 36.15 -7.96 5.90
CA GLN A 42 34.82 -8.09 6.49
C GLN A 42 33.90 -9.01 5.68
N ARG A 43 34.21 -9.23 4.40
CA ARG A 43 33.42 -10.06 3.48
C ARG A 43 34.35 -10.96 2.67
N PHE A 44 33.93 -12.21 2.48
CA PHE A 44 34.62 -13.19 1.65
C PHE A 44 33.69 -13.64 0.53
N SER A 45 34.22 -13.77 -0.69
CA SER A 45 33.52 -14.50 -1.74
C SER A 45 33.49 -15.98 -1.35
N GLN A 46 32.30 -16.59 -1.44
CA GLN A 46 32.14 -18.03 -1.25
C GLN A 46 32.11 -18.67 -2.63
N GLN A 47 33.00 -19.63 -2.87
CA GLN A 47 32.94 -20.45 -4.07
C GLN A 47 31.72 -21.36 -3.95
N LEU A 48 30.87 -21.35 -4.97
CA LEU A 48 29.75 -22.26 -5.07
C LEU A 48 30.28 -23.59 -5.63
N GLU A 49 29.99 -24.69 -4.94
CA GLU A 49 30.41 -26.04 -5.34
C GLU A 49 29.83 -26.45 -6.71
N ARG A 50 28.64 -25.95 -7.02
CA ARG A 50 27.96 -26.15 -8.31
C ARG A 50 27.53 -24.82 -8.91
N ALA A 51 27.58 -24.73 -10.24
CA ALA A 51 27.02 -23.59 -10.95
C ALA A 51 25.51 -23.47 -10.69
N VAL A 52 25.05 -22.28 -10.36
CA VAL A 52 23.62 -21.99 -10.19
C VAL A 52 22.98 -22.01 -11.57
N THR A 53 22.31 -23.11 -11.89
CA THR A 53 21.61 -23.31 -13.18
C THR A 53 20.24 -22.64 -13.23
N SER A 54 19.79 -22.00 -12.15
CA SER A 54 18.63 -21.10 -12.16
C SER A 54 19.00 -19.78 -12.83
N VAL A 55 19.40 -19.85 -14.10
CA VAL A 55 19.46 -18.68 -14.97
C VAL A 55 18.04 -18.16 -15.05
N PHE A 56 17.81 -16.95 -14.55
CA PHE A 56 16.58 -16.20 -14.78
C PHE A 56 16.42 -16.05 -16.29
N LYS A 57 15.63 -16.94 -16.89
CA LYS A 57 15.31 -16.85 -18.31
C LYS A 57 14.50 -15.57 -18.49
N PRO A 58 14.82 -14.72 -19.47
CA PRO A 58 14.03 -13.52 -19.72
C PRO A 58 12.58 -13.94 -19.95
N VAL A 59 11.69 -13.41 -19.11
CA VAL A 59 10.26 -13.67 -19.24
C VAL A 59 9.81 -12.98 -20.52
N ALA A 60 9.28 -13.76 -21.48
CA ALA A 60 8.85 -13.23 -22.78
C ALA A 60 7.79 -12.14 -22.66
N ASN A 61 6.95 -12.20 -21.62
CA ASN A 61 6.01 -11.14 -21.30
C ASN A 61 5.96 -10.89 -19.79
N HIS A 62 6.31 -9.68 -19.37
CA HIS A 62 6.32 -9.30 -17.96
C HIS A 62 4.91 -9.32 -17.37
N ASN A 63 4.77 -9.66 -16.09
CA ASN A 63 3.46 -9.78 -15.44
C ASN A 63 2.63 -8.49 -15.52
N PHE A 64 3.29 -7.32 -15.51
CA PHE A 64 2.66 -6.02 -15.71
C PHE A 64 1.90 -5.91 -17.05
N ASN A 65 2.45 -6.47 -18.12
CA ASN A 65 1.81 -6.42 -19.43
C ASN A 65 0.57 -7.32 -19.47
N LEU A 66 0.64 -8.51 -18.85
CA LEU A 66 -0.50 -9.42 -18.73
C LEU A 66 -1.65 -8.77 -17.94
N GLU A 67 -1.34 -8.08 -16.85
CA GLU A 67 -2.33 -7.33 -16.06
C GLU A 67 -2.92 -6.16 -16.86
N TYR A 68 -2.10 -5.43 -17.60
CA TYR A 68 -2.55 -4.32 -18.45
C TYR A 68 -3.52 -4.78 -19.55
N GLU A 69 -3.23 -5.89 -20.23
CA GLU A 69 -4.13 -6.45 -21.26
C GLU A 69 -5.45 -6.93 -20.67
N LYS A 70 -5.41 -7.60 -19.51
CA LYS A 70 -6.63 -8.01 -18.78
C LYS A 70 -7.47 -6.80 -18.42
N LYS A 71 -6.86 -5.77 -17.84
CA LYS A 71 -7.53 -4.53 -17.43
C LYS A 71 -8.15 -3.81 -18.62
N LYS A 72 -7.44 -3.70 -19.74
CA LYS A 72 -7.95 -3.10 -20.98
C LYS A 72 -9.17 -3.85 -21.54
N LYS A 73 -9.23 -5.17 -21.37
CA LYS A 73 -10.35 -6.00 -21.82
C LYS A 73 -11.55 -5.95 -20.86
N SER A 74 -11.33 -5.86 -19.55
CA SER A 74 -12.40 -5.90 -18.53
C SER A 74 -12.97 -4.52 -18.18
N GLU A 75 -12.14 -3.48 -18.13
CA GLU A 75 -12.55 -2.10 -17.81
C GLU A 75 -12.97 -1.31 -19.06
N GLY A 76 -13.61 -1.95 -20.04
CA GLY A 76 -14.13 -1.26 -21.23
C GLY A 76 -14.77 0.09 -20.86
N LYS A 77 -14.54 1.13 -21.69
CA LYS A 77 -14.94 2.51 -21.40
C LYS A 77 -16.38 2.55 -20.88
N MET A 78 -16.55 2.94 -19.63
CA MET A 78 -17.86 3.07 -18.98
C MET A 78 -18.61 4.22 -19.64
N VAL A 79 -19.48 3.90 -20.61
CA VAL A 79 -20.36 4.87 -21.27
C VAL A 79 -21.59 5.07 -20.40
N ARG A 80 -22.03 6.32 -20.26
CA ARG A 80 -23.27 6.66 -19.56
C ARG A 80 -24.44 5.97 -20.25
N ALA A 81 -25.10 5.06 -19.53
CA ALA A 81 -26.37 4.48 -19.97
C ALA A 81 -27.52 5.47 -19.72
N GLU A 82 -28.67 5.17 -20.29
CA GLU A 82 -29.91 5.94 -20.10
C GLU A 82 -30.38 5.83 -18.64
N ARG A 83 -30.98 6.89 -18.11
CA ARG A 83 -31.26 7.05 -16.67
C ARG A 83 -32.19 5.95 -16.15
N GLN A 84 -33.23 5.59 -16.91
CA GLN A 84 -34.19 4.57 -16.51
C GLN A 84 -33.51 3.19 -16.40
N VAL A 85 -32.66 2.83 -17.36
CA VAL A 85 -31.93 1.56 -17.33
C VAL A 85 -31.01 1.45 -16.11
N VAL A 86 -30.35 2.55 -15.71
CA VAL A 86 -29.50 2.58 -14.51
C VAL A 86 -30.31 2.45 -13.23
N LEU A 87 -31.50 3.06 -13.17
CA LEU A 87 -32.41 2.92 -12.03
C LEU A 87 -32.85 1.46 -11.85
N ASP A 88 -33.26 0.78 -12.93
CA ASP A 88 -33.71 -0.61 -12.86
C ASP A 88 -32.57 -1.54 -12.38
N MET A 89 -31.33 -1.32 -12.86
CA MET A 89 -30.15 -2.05 -12.38
C MET A 89 -29.84 -1.78 -10.90
N LEU A 90 -30.01 -0.53 -10.45
CA LEU A 90 -29.82 -0.17 -9.05
C LEU A 90 -30.87 -0.83 -8.15
N PHE A 91 -32.14 -0.83 -8.56
CA PHE A 91 -33.20 -1.50 -7.80
C PHE A 91 -32.96 -3.01 -7.69
N SER A 92 -32.56 -3.67 -8.77
CA SER A 92 -32.20 -5.10 -8.73
C SER A 92 -30.97 -5.39 -7.86
N ALA A 93 -30.01 -4.46 -7.80
CA ALA A 93 -28.88 -4.59 -6.87
C ALA A 93 -29.36 -4.48 -5.41
N PHE A 94 -30.12 -3.43 -5.08
CA PHE A 94 -30.61 -3.18 -3.72
C PHE A 94 -31.61 -4.22 -3.20
N GLU A 95 -32.28 -4.94 -4.10
CA GLU A 95 -33.10 -6.10 -3.75
C GLU A 95 -32.25 -7.23 -3.12
N LYS A 96 -31.01 -7.42 -3.58
CA LYS A 96 -30.08 -8.43 -3.06
C LYS A 96 -29.42 -8.01 -1.76
N HIS A 97 -29.15 -6.71 -1.61
CA HIS A 97 -28.49 -6.19 -0.41
C HIS A 97 -28.97 -4.78 -0.09
N GLN A 98 -29.40 -4.58 1.16
CA GLN A 98 -29.99 -3.33 1.61
C GLN A 98 -29.03 -2.13 1.59
N PHE A 99 -27.72 -2.38 1.65
CA PHE A 99 -26.70 -1.36 1.83
C PHE A 99 -25.49 -1.62 0.92
N TYR A 100 -25.15 -0.68 0.02
CA TYR A 100 -24.03 -0.84 -0.92
C TYR A 100 -22.99 0.28 -0.82
N ASN A 101 -21.72 -0.05 -1.00
CA ASN A 101 -20.68 0.96 -1.21
C ASN A 101 -20.78 1.50 -2.64
N ILE A 102 -20.45 2.79 -2.83
CA ILE A 102 -20.39 3.39 -4.16
C ILE A 102 -19.43 2.64 -5.10
N LYS A 103 -18.37 2.01 -4.56
CA LYS A 103 -17.45 1.18 -5.35
C LYS A 103 -18.13 -0.05 -5.95
N ASP A 104 -18.93 -0.73 -5.15
CA ASP A 104 -19.59 -1.97 -5.57
C ASP A 104 -20.69 -1.66 -6.60
N LEU A 105 -21.44 -0.57 -6.40
CA LEU A 105 -22.44 -0.12 -7.37
C LEU A 105 -21.80 0.26 -8.72
N VAL A 106 -20.61 0.85 -8.70
CA VAL A 106 -19.84 1.16 -9.92
C VAL A 106 -19.41 -0.11 -10.63
N GLU A 107 -19.04 -1.15 -9.88
CA GLU A 107 -18.66 -2.44 -10.44
C GLU A 107 -19.84 -3.19 -11.07
N ILE A 108 -21.00 -3.16 -10.42
CA ILE A 108 -22.25 -3.81 -10.89
C ILE A 108 -22.82 -3.09 -12.11
N THR A 109 -23.01 -1.76 -12.01
CA THR A 109 -23.70 -0.97 -13.06
C THR A 109 -22.77 -0.57 -14.20
N LYS A 110 -21.45 -0.67 -14.01
CA LYS A 110 -20.42 -0.16 -14.94
C LYS A 110 -20.67 1.31 -15.33
N GLN A 111 -21.23 2.12 -14.42
CA GLN A 111 -21.48 3.55 -14.61
C GLN A 111 -20.48 4.43 -13.86
N PRO A 112 -20.09 5.60 -14.40
CA PRO A 112 -19.14 6.49 -13.75
C PRO A 112 -19.65 7.00 -12.40
N VAL A 113 -18.75 7.12 -11.43
CA VAL A 113 -19.05 7.49 -10.02
C VAL A 113 -19.83 8.80 -9.90
N THR A 114 -19.55 9.78 -10.77
CA THR A 114 -20.21 11.08 -10.75
C THR A 114 -21.70 10.95 -11.08
N TYR A 115 -22.02 10.23 -12.16
CA TYR A 115 -23.39 10.01 -12.61
C TYR A 115 -24.18 9.19 -11.60
N LEU A 116 -23.55 8.16 -11.03
CA LEU A 116 -24.19 7.33 -10.02
C LEU A 116 -24.51 8.11 -8.73
N LYS A 117 -23.63 9.04 -8.32
CA LYS A 117 -23.87 9.92 -7.17
C LYS A 117 -24.99 10.94 -7.41
N GLU A 118 -25.20 11.38 -8.65
CA GLU A 118 -26.32 12.25 -9.02
C GLU A 118 -27.64 11.50 -8.82
N ILE A 119 -27.76 10.30 -9.40
CA ILE A 119 -28.95 9.46 -9.27
C ILE A 119 -29.18 9.06 -7.81
N MET A 120 -28.14 8.57 -7.12
CA MET A 120 -28.27 8.16 -5.71
C MET A 120 -28.62 9.31 -4.75
N ARG A 121 -28.32 10.57 -5.10
CA ARG A 121 -28.75 11.74 -4.31
C ARG A 121 -30.26 11.99 -4.45
N GLU A 122 -30.84 11.65 -5.59
CA GLU A 122 -32.27 11.79 -5.84
C GLU A 122 -33.06 10.69 -5.10
N ILE A 123 -32.65 9.42 -5.25
CA ILE A 123 -33.42 8.25 -4.78
C ILE A 123 -32.93 7.63 -3.46
N GLY A 124 -31.70 7.93 -3.01
CA GLY A 124 -31.06 7.26 -1.88
C GLY A 124 -30.70 8.20 -0.72
N THR A 125 -30.33 7.59 0.41
CA THR A 125 -29.74 8.25 1.58
C THR A 125 -28.29 7.79 1.76
N TYR A 126 -27.41 8.76 2.04
CA TYR A 126 -25.99 8.48 2.29
C TYR A 126 -25.75 8.32 3.79
N ASN A 127 -25.32 7.13 4.21
CA ASN A 127 -24.99 6.89 5.60
C ASN A 127 -23.56 7.34 5.91
N SER A 128 -23.45 8.48 6.60
CA SER A 128 -22.17 9.12 6.94
C SER A 128 -21.55 8.64 8.26
N LYS A 129 -22.28 7.90 9.11
CA LYS A 129 -21.85 7.55 10.48
C LYS A 129 -22.18 6.09 10.85
N GLY A 130 -21.31 5.46 11.63
CA GLY A 130 -21.53 4.10 12.18
C GLY A 130 -20.78 2.98 11.45
N ALA A 131 -21.16 1.73 11.71
CA ALA A 131 -20.52 0.52 11.14
C ALA A 131 -20.66 0.40 9.61
N HIS A 132 -21.70 1.03 9.04
CA HIS A 132 -21.94 1.11 7.58
C HIS A 132 -21.53 2.48 7.01
N LYS A 133 -20.36 2.98 7.44
CA LYS A 133 -19.84 4.27 6.99
C LYS A 133 -19.56 4.24 5.48
N SER A 134 -20.02 5.27 4.79
CA SER A 134 -19.86 5.46 3.33
C SER A 134 -20.68 4.52 2.46
N THR A 135 -21.79 4.04 3.01
CA THR A 135 -22.73 3.16 2.33
C THR A 135 -23.98 3.93 1.90
N TRP A 136 -24.55 3.57 0.76
CA TRP A 136 -25.81 4.09 0.25
C TRP A 136 -26.93 3.09 0.53
N GLU A 137 -28.10 3.61 0.86
CA GLU A 137 -29.36 2.86 0.94
C GLU A 137 -30.43 3.61 0.15
N LEU A 138 -31.47 2.91 -0.31
CA LEU A 138 -32.63 3.54 -0.93
C LEU A 138 -33.50 4.22 0.13
N LYS A 139 -34.09 5.37 -0.22
CA LYS A 139 -35.11 6.02 0.62
C LYS A 139 -36.29 5.07 0.87
N SER A 140 -36.94 5.22 2.02
CA SER A 140 -38.11 4.41 2.42
C SER A 140 -39.26 4.46 1.41
N GLU A 141 -39.39 5.55 0.64
CA GLU A 141 -40.40 5.73 -0.40
C GLU A 141 -40.19 4.83 -1.63
N TYR A 142 -38.93 4.43 -1.90
CA TYR A 142 -38.55 3.56 -3.02
C TYR A 142 -38.23 2.14 -2.56
N ARG A 143 -38.46 1.86 -1.27
CA ARG A 143 -38.26 0.55 -0.66
C ARG A 143 -39.53 -0.25 -0.90
N HIS A 144 -39.70 -0.78 -2.11
CA HIS A 144 -40.68 -1.83 -2.35
C HIS A 144 -40.15 -3.12 -1.72
N TYR A 145 -40.15 -3.20 -0.37
CA TYR A 145 -40.36 -4.50 0.23
C TYR A 145 -41.74 -4.92 -0.25
N GLN A 146 -41.81 -5.92 -1.12
CA GLN A 146 -43.00 -6.74 -1.10
C GLN A 146 -43.15 -7.15 0.37
N SER A 147 -44.24 -6.74 1.00
CA SER A 147 -44.71 -7.33 2.24
C SER A 147 -44.99 -8.80 1.93
N ALA A 148 -43.95 -9.63 1.92
CA ALA A 148 -44.05 -11.07 1.83
C ALA A 148 -44.35 -11.64 3.22
N ASP A 149 -45.38 -11.11 3.86
CA ASP A 149 -45.99 -11.58 5.11
C ASP A 149 -47.50 -11.23 5.09
N GLU A 150 -48.18 -11.53 3.99
CA GLU A 150 -49.65 -11.74 3.96
C GLU A 150 -49.96 -13.07 3.25
N GLU A 151 -49.27 -14.15 3.63
CA GLU A 151 -49.74 -15.52 3.43
C GLU A 151 -49.49 -16.34 4.70
N ALA A 152 -50.15 -15.92 5.78
CA ALA A 152 -50.54 -16.81 6.88
C ALA A 152 -51.96 -16.43 7.28
N GLN A 153 -52.90 -16.72 6.38
CA GLN A 153 -54.33 -16.55 6.59
C GLN A 153 -54.94 -17.91 6.92
N THR A 154 -55.70 -17.93 8.03
CA THR A 154 -56.86 -18.81 8.29
C THR A 154 -56.66 -20.31 8.47
#